data_AF-Q4SFJ5-F1
#
_entry.id   AF-Q4SFJ5-F1
#
_cell.length_a   1.000
_cell.length_b   1.000
_cell.length_c   1.000
_cell.angle_alpha   90.00
_cell.angle_beta   90.00
_cell.angle_gamma   90.00
#
_symmetry.space_group_name_H-M   'P 1'
#
loop_
_entity.id
_entity.type
_entity.pdbx_description
1 polymer ?
#
loop_
_entity_poly.entity_id
_entity_poly.type
_entity_poly.pdbx_seq_one_letter_code
_entity_poly.pdbx_strand_id
1 'polypeptide(L)'
;MGNSPSKSASGEEPAKTTLFKREPDGITYRIPALVYLRHSHTFLAFAEKRSSSSDCDAKHLVMRRGTLKDDGSVQWSTSQELSAACLPDHRTMNPCPVYEKNTKTLFLFFICVWRNTKESTQIFTGKNKARLCCTTSADDGQTWNQVRDLTESTIGEAVHRWATFAVGPGHGVQLENGKADHPCVRLLHPLQMLLLSHSFYSLSTSAVGI
;
A
#
# COMPACT_ATOMS: atom_id res chain seq x y z
N MET A 1 29.76 9.45 21.51
CA MET A 1 29.94 8.99 20.11
C MET A 1 29.43 10.10 19.21
N GLY A 2 30.27 10.57 18.29
CA GLY A 2 30.14 11.89 17.65
C GLY A 2 28.91 12.06 16.77
N ASN A 3 28.23 13.19 16.95
CA ASN A 3 27.33 13.75 15.94
C ASN A 3 28.20 14.25 14.79
N SER A 4 28.35 13.45 13.74
CA SER A 4 28.92 13.93 12.49
C SER A 4 27.98 15.01 11.92
N PRO A 5 28.46 16.23 11.65
CA PRO A 5 27.63 17.24 11.02
C PRO A 5 27.27 16.76 9.61
N SER A 6 25.98 16.86 9.25
CA SER A 6 25.53 16.66 7.88
C SER A 6 26.29 17.63 6.98
N LYS A 7 27.18 17.11 6.12
CA LYS A 7 27.79 17.91 5.06
C LYS A 7 26.66 18.59 4.29
N SER A 8 26.69 19.92 4.23
CA SER A 8 25.83 20.69 3.34
C SER A 8 26.17 20.30 1.91
N ALA A 9 25.41 19.35 1.35
CA ALA A 9 25.48 19.05 -0.06
C ALA A 9 25.12 20.34 -0.82
N SER A 10 25.97 20.73 -1.76
CA SER A 10 25.69 21.74 -2.77
C SER A 10 24.29 21.52 -3.34
N GLY A 11 23.47 22.57 -3.35
CA GLY A 11 22.03 22.54 -3.59
C GLY A 11 21.60 22.25 -5.03
N GLU A 12 22.08 21.16 -5.62
CA GLU A 12 21.46 20.59 -6.80
C GLU A 12 20.19 19.85 -6.41
N GLU A 13 19.07 20.22 -7.02
CA GLU A 13 17.81 19.52 -6.82
C GLU A 13 17.95 18.09 -7.37
N PRO A 14 17.59 17.05 -6.60
CA PRO A 14 17.71 15.68 -7.06
C PRO A 14 16.89 15.46 -8.33
N ALA A 15 17.46 14.72 -9.28
CA ALA A 15 16.81 14.41 -10.55
C ALA A 15 15.43 13.79 -10.34
N LYS A 16 14.40 14.40 -10.96
CA LYS A 16 13.00 13.94 -10.85
C LYS A 16 12.66 13.05 -12.03
N THR A 17 12.02 11.92 -11.76
CA THR A 17 11.51 11.01 -12.81
C THR A 17 10.02 10.77 -12.62
N THR A 18 9.23 11.03 -13.66
CA THR A 18 7.80 10.71 -13.67
C THR A 18 7.60 9.23 -13.99
N LEU A 19 7.15 8.46 -13.00
CA LEU A 19 6.92 7.01 -13.16
C LEU A 19 5.55 6.69 -13.74
N PHE A 20 4.53 7.39 -13.28
CA PHE A 20 3.16 7.23 -13.74
C PHE A 20 2.64 8.58 -14.22
N LYS A 21 2.33 8.67 -15.51
CA LYS A 21 1.85 9.89 -16.16
C LYS A 21 0.40 9.68 -16.54
N ARG A 22 -0.43 10.73 -16.36
CA ARG A 22 -1.79 10.75 -16.88
C ARG A 22 -1.79 10.44 -18.38
N GLU A 23 -2.68 9.54 -18.78
CA GLU A 23 -2.81 9.12 -20.18
C GLU A 23 -3.82 10.02 -20.92
N PRO A 24 -3.70 10.14 -22.26
CA PRO A 24 -4.59 10.97 -23.07
C PRO A 24 -6.07 10.57 -22.97
N ASP A 25 -6.36 9.29 -22.73
CA ASP A 25 -7.71 8.73 -22.62
C ASP A 25 -8.40 9.02 -21.27
N GLY A 26 -7.72 9.75 -20.38
CA GLY A 26 -8.24 10.12 -19.06
C GLY A 26 -7.76 9.23 -17.92
N ILE A 27 -7.07 8.11 -18.21
CA ILE A 27 -6.48 7.28 -17.15
C ILE A 27 -5.51 8.13 -16.31
N THR A 28 -5.68 8.04 -15.00
CA THR A 28 -4.85 8.74 -14.02
C THR A 28 -4.32 7.77 -12.97
N TYR A 29 -3.21 8.17 -12.36
CA TYR A 29 -2.50 7.39 -11.37
C TYR A 29 -2.45 8.18 -10.06
N ARG A 30 -2.99 7.61 -9.00
CA ARG A 30 -3.10 8.29 -7.69
C ARG A 30 -2.65 7.37 -6.56
N ILE A 31 -2.49 7.97 -5.39
CA ILE A 31 -2.20 7.26 -4.14
C ILE A 31 -0.88 6.48 -4.24
N PRO A 32 0.26 7.19 -4.35
CA PRO A 32 1.55 6.54 -4.55
C PRO A 32 2.00 5.80 -3.29
N ALA A 33 2.70 4.70 -3.50
CA ALA A 33 3.40 3.95 -2.48
C ALA A 33 4.78 3.52 -2.99
N LEU A 34 5.78 3.47 -2.12
CA LEU A 34 7.16 3.16 -2.50
C LEU A 34 7.81 2.33 -1.39
N VAL A 35 8.50 1.27 -1.77
CA VAL A 35 9.38 0.51 -0.87
C VAL A 35 10.74 0.30 -1.53
N TYR A 36 11.80 0.38 -0.72
CA TYR A 36 13.16 0.10 -1.15
C TYR A 36 13.68 -1.18 -0.48
N LEU A 37 14.04 -2.16 -1.31
CA LEU A 37 14.60 -3.45 -0.94
C LEU A 37 16.12 -3.34 -0.94
N ARG A 38 16.72 -3.17 0.24
CA ARG A 38 18.16 -2.93 0.39
C ARG A 38 19.00 -4.10 -0.12
N HIS A 39 18.56 -5.34 0.10
CA HIS A 39 19.34 -6.54 -0.24
C HIS A 39 19.51 -6.74 -1.75
N SER A 40 18.61 -6.20 -2.56
CA SER A 40 18.63 -6.31 -4.02
C SER A 40 18.69 -4.95 -4.72
N HIS A 41 18.96 -3.87 -3.99
CA HIS A 41 19.01 -2.50 -4.51
C HIS A 41 17.80 -2.15 -5.39
N THR A 42 16.61 -2.63 -5.02
CA THR A 42 15.40 -2.56 -5.85
C THR A 42 14.34 -1.66 -5.20
N PHE A 43 13.84 -0.69 -5.96
CA PHE A 43 12.63 0.08 -5.65
C PHE A 43 11.41 -0.59 -6.25
N LEU A 44 10.31 -0.60 -5.50
CA LEU A 44 8.99 -0.97 -6.00
C LEU A 44 8.05 0.21 -5.78
N ALA A 45 7.65 0.85 -6.87
CA ALA A 45 6.73 1.99 -6.87
C ALA A 45 5.33 1.52 -7.28
N PHE A 46 4.33 1.81 -6.47
CA PHE A 46 2.93 1.43 -6.68
C PHE A 46 2.05 2.66 -6.84
N ALA A 47 0.95 2.50 -7.58
CA ALA A 47 -0.11 3.49 -7.67
C ALA A 47 -1.45 2.82 -7.95
N GLU A 48 -2.54 3.51 -7.65
CA GLU A 48 -3.86 3.17 -8.17
C GLU A 48 -3.99 3.62 -9.61
N LYS A 49 -4.40 2.72 -10.51
CA LYS A 49 -4.85 3.08 -11.85
C LYS A 49 -6.35 3.38 -11.81
N ARG A 50 -6.74 4.56 -12.31
CA ARG A 50 -8.13 5.03 -12.29
C ARG A 50 -8.57 5.51 -13.67
N SER A 51 -9.85 5.33 -14.01
CA SER A 51 -10.42 5.90 -15.26
C SER A 51 -10.69 7.41 -15.17
N SER A 52 -10.75 7.98 -13.97
CA SER A 52 -10.83 9.42 -13.75
C SER A 52 -10.18 9.80 -12.41
N SER A 53 -10.18 11.08 -12.06
CA SER A 53 -9.67 11.55 -10.76
C SER A 53 -10.50 11.07 -9.56
N SER A 54 -11.74 10.63 -9.78
CA SER A 54 -12.65 10.12 -8.76
C SER A 54 -12.12 8.85 -8.08
N ASP A 55 -12.34 8.72 -6.78
CA ASP A 55 -11.99 7.51 -6.03
C ASP A 55 -12.80 6.30 -6.52
N CYS A 56 -14.07 6.49 -6.87
CA CYS A 56 -14.97 5.42 -7.33
C CYS A 56 -14.54 4.79 -8.65
N ASP A 57 -13.67 5.49 -9.39
CA ASP A 57 -13.17 5.08 -10.69
C ASP A 57 -11.81 4.38 -10.60
N ALA A 58 -11.34 4.07 -9.38
CA ALA A 58 -10.23 3.16 -9.18
C ALA A 58 -10.55 1.78 -9.78
N LYS A 59 -9.54 1.20 -10.45
CA LYS A 59 -9.66 -0.12 -11.08
C LYS A 59 -8.84 -1.14 -10.29
N HIS A 60 -7.52 -1.01 -10.36
CA HIS A 60 -6.55 -1.93 -9.79
C HIS A 60 -5.23 -1.22 -9.50
N LEU A 61 -4.33 -1.92 -8.83
CA LEU A 61 -2.98 -1.41 -8.54
C LEU A 61 -2.05 -1.67 -9.72
N VAL A 62 -1.14 -0.73 -9.96
CA VAL A 62 -0.01 -0.87 -10.86
C VAL A 62 1.30 -0.73 -10.10
N MET A 63 2.35 -1.34 -10.64
CA MET A 63 3.69 -1.30 -10.07
C MET A 63 4.75 -1.06 -11.14
N ARG A 64 5.83 -0.37 -10.77
CA ARG A 64 7.10 -0.33 -11.51
C ARG A 64 8.24 -0.76 -10.60
N ARG A 65 9.17 -1.55 -11.15
CA ARG A 65 10.41 -1.95 -10.47
C ARG A 65 11.53 -1.02 -10.93
N GLY A 66 12.40 -0.60 -10.02
CA GLY A 66 13.55 0.25 -10.32
C GLY A 66 14.81 -0.31 -9.69
N THR A 67 15.88 -0.49 -10.46
CA THR A 67 17.17 -0.92 -9.91
C THR A 67 18.07 0.29 -9.70
N LEU A 68 18.52 0.49 -8.45
CA LEU A 68 19.51 1.51 -8.12
C LEU A 68 20.87 1.09 -8.68
N LYS A 69 21.53 1.98 -9.40
CA LYS A 69 22.87 1.81 -9.97
C LYS A 69 23.93 2.45 -9.08
N ASP A 70 25.19 2.10 -9.30
CA ASP A 70 26.33 2.60 -8.52
C ASP A 70 26.52 4.12 -8.67
N ASP A 71 26.08 4.70 -9.79
CA ASP A 71 26.09 6.15 -10.05
C ASP A 71 24.94 6.91 -9.36
N GLY A 72 24.11 6.21 -8.58
CA GLY A 72 22.95 6.77 -7.89
C GLY A 72 21.69 6.90 -8.75
N SER A 73 21.75 6.57 -10.04
CA SER A 73 20.59 6.57 -10.93
C SER A 73 19.69 5.35 -10.69
N VAL A 74 18.40 5.46 -11.04
CA VAL A 74 17.44 4.36 -10.95
C VAL A 74 16.95 3.99 -12.34
N GLN A 75 17.21 2.75 -12.75
CA GLN A 75 16.70 2.20 -14.01
C GLN A 75 15.34 1.56 -13.77
N TRP A 76 14.27 2.20 -14.27
CA TRP A 76 12.89 1.73 -14.11
C TRP A 76 12.45 0.78 -15.22
N SER A 77 11.74 -0.28 -14.84
CA SER A 77 11.05 -1.19 -15.74
C SER A 77 9.77 -0.55 -16.31
N THR A 78 9.18 -1.26 -17.27
CA THR A 78 7.79 -1.00 -17.70
C THR A 78 6.82 -1.20 -16.53
N SER A 79 5.66 -0.54 -16.62
CA SER A 79 4.57 -0.70 -15.66
C SER A 79 3.93 -2.07 -15.79
N GLN A 80 3.61 -2.69 -14.65
CA GLN A 80 2.88 -3.95 -14.54
C GLN A 80 1.58 -3.72 -13.79
N GLU A 81 0.50 -4.35 -14.25
CA GLU A 81 -0.77 -4.40 -13.50
C GLU A 81 -0.72 -5.57 -12.50
N LEU A 82 -1.13 -5.33 -11.25
CA LEU A 82 -1.15 -6.35 -10.21
C LEU A 82 -2.49 -7.07 -10.19
N SER A 83 -2.73 -7.91 -11.21
CA SER A 83 -3.99 -8.67 -11.34
C SER A 83 -4.27 -9.59 -10.15
N ALA A 84 -3.23 -10.10 -9.48
CA ALA A 84 -3.36 -10.92 -8.27
C ALA A 84 -3.82 -10.13 -7.04
N ALA A 85 -3.78 -8.78 -7.07
CA ALA A 85 -4.17 -7.89 -5.98
C ALA A 85 -5.60 -7.36 -6.17
N CYS A 86 -6.57 -8.25 -6.39
CA CYS A 86 -7.96 -7.85 -6.64
C CYS A 86 -8.95 -8.93 -6.21
N LEU A 87 -10.04 -8.54 -5.55
CA LEU A 87 -11.21 -9.39 -5.34
C LEU A 87 -12.19 -9.26 -6.53
N PRO A 88 -12.93 -10.32 -6.89
CA PRO A 88 -13.96 -10.25 -7.93
C PRO A 88 -14.95 -9.11 -7.65
N ASP A 89 -15.30 -8.32 -8.66
CA ASP A 89 -16.24 -7.18 -8.57
C ASP A 89 -15.87 -6.06 -7.58
N HIS A 90 -14.60 -5.96 -7.19
CA HIS A 90 -14.10 -4.86 -6.37
C HIS A 90 -13.20 -3.91 -7.17
N ARG A 91 -13.07 -2.68 -6.66
CA ARG A 91 -11.95 -1.79 -6.99
C ARG A 91 -10.86 -1.96 -5.94
N THR A 92 -9.60 -1.97 -6.37
CA THR A 92 -8.45 -2.04 -5.45
C THR A 92 -7.84 -0.66 -5.23
N MET A 93 -7.60 -0.30 -3.97
CA MET A 93 -7.15 1.03 -3.56
C MET A 93 -6.15 0.99 -2.39
N ASN A 94 -5.46 2.11 -2.19
CA ASN A 94 -4.56 2.40 -1.08
C ASN A 94 -3.44 1.35 -0.91
N PRO A 95 -2.51 1.24 -1.88
CA PRO A 95 -1.36 0.36 -1.74
C PRO A 95 -0.52 0.73 -0.52
N CYS A 96 -0.13 -0.28 0.25
CA CYS A 96 0.73 -0.14 1.42
C CYS A 96 1.71 -1.33 1.50
N PRO A 97 2.84 -1.28 0.77
CA PRO A 97 3.88 -2.29 0.82
C PRO A 97 4.61 -2.27 2.18
N VAL A 98 5.00 -3.46 2.62
CA VAL A 98 5.87 -3.70 3.78
C VAL A 98 6.83 -4.82 3.45
N TYR A 99 8.11 -4.58 3.62
CA TYR A 99 9.11 -5.63 3.51
C TYR A 99 9.43 -6.22 4.90
N GLU A 100 9.18 -7.50 5.07
CA GLU A 100 9.55 -8.28 6.25
C GLU A 100 10.89 -8.97 5.98
N LYS A 101 11.89 -8.66 6.81
CA LYS A 101 13.29 -8.99 6.56
C LYS A 101 13.66 -10.42 6.94
N ASN A 102 12.96 -11.05 7.88
CA ASN A 102 13.34 -12.38 8.41
C ASN A 102 12.99 -13.48 7.40
N THR A 103 11.78 -13.44 6.85
CA THR A 103 11.28 -14.33 5.81
C THR A 103 11.51 -13.77 4.40
N LYS A 104 12.09 -12.56 4.30
CA LYS A 104 12.34 -11.85 3.03
C LYS A 104 11.07 -11.72 2.19
N THR A 105 9.93 -11.57 2.83
CA THR A 105 8.62 -11.53 2.18
C THR A 105 8.15 -10.09 2.06
N LEU A 106 7.75 -9.71 0.86
CA LEU A 106 7.06 -8.46 0.61
C LEU A 106 5.56 -8.68 0.80
N PHE A 107 4.96 -7.94 1.73
CA PHE A 107 3.53 -7.85 1.91
C PHE A 107 3.02 -6.59 1.23
N LEU A 108 1.95 -6.67 0.45
CA LEU A 108 1.24 -5.51 -0.05
C LEU A 108 -0.16 -5.54 0.53
N PHE A 109 -0.41 -4.64 1.48
CA PHE A 109 -1.74 -4.40 2.03
C PHE A 109 -2.47 -3.36 1.18
N PHE A 110 -3.78 -3.51 1.08
CA PHE A 110 -4.66 -2.62 0.33
C PHE A 110 -6.11 -2.83 0.76
N ILE A 111 -7.01 -1.97 0.30
CA ILE A 111 -8.45 -2.20 0.42
C ILE A 111 -9.05 -2.63 -0.92
N CYS A 112 -10.03 -3.54 -0.84
CA CYS A 112 -10.96 -3.80 -1.92
C CYS A 112 -12.33 -3.24 -1.54
N VAL A 113 -12.92 -2.41 -2.38
CA VAL A 113 -14.27 -1.87 -2.16
C VAL A 113 -15.20 -2.37 -3.24
N TRP A 114 -16.40 -2.84 -2.88
CA TRP A 114 -17.40 -3.29 -3.86
C TRP A 114 -17.63 -2.22 -4.93
N ARG A 115 -17.57 -2.60 -6.21
CA ARG A 115 -17.63 -1.66 -7.34
C ARG A 115 -18.86 -0.75 -7.25
N ASN A 116 -18.71 0.48 -7.72
CA ASN A 116 -19.75 1.53 -7.72
C ASN A 116 -20.26 1.96 -6.33
N THR A 117 -19.68 1.46 -5.24
CA THR A 117 -20.01 1.91 -3.89
C THR A 117 -19.24 3.19 -3.57
N LYS A 118 -19.95 4.30 -3.41
CA LYS A 118 -19.39 5.58 -2.95
C LYS A 118 -19.13 5.55 -1.46
N GLU A 119 -18.04 6.18 -1.04
CA GLU A 119 -17.72 6.35 0.39
C GLU A 119 -18.85 7.06 1.15
N SER A 120 -19.37 8.15 0.59
CA SER A 120 -20.48 8.90 1.19
C SER A 120 -21.74 8.06 1.40
N THR A 121 -22.05 7.13 0.48
CA THR A 121 -23.18 6.21 0.64
C THR A 121 -22.95 5.23 1.80
N GLN A 122 -21.73 4.73 1.97
CA GLN A 122 -21.38 3.86 3.09
C GLN A 122 -21.50 4.61 4.42
N ILE A 123 -20.98 5.85 4.50
CA ILE A 123 -21.10 6.75 5.66
C ILE A 123 -22.57 6.98 6.01
N PHE A 124 -23.38 7.37 5.02
CA PHE A 124 -24.79 7.68 5.24
C PHE A 124 -25.61 6.47 5.67
N THR A 125 -25.36 5.30 5.08
CA THR A 125 -26.16 4.09 5.35
C THR A 125 -25.62 3.22 6.48
N GLY A 126 -24.38 3.45 6.90
CA GLY A 126 -23.65 2.56 7.81
C GLY A 126 -23.29 1.19 7.23
N LYS A 127 -23.47 0.98 5.92
CA LYS A 127 -23.27 -0.33 5.27
C LYS A 127 -21.87 -0.42 4.66
N ASN A 128 -20.95 -1.04 5.40
CA ASN A 128 -19.58 -1.27 4.96
C ASN A 128 -19.49 -2.23 3.76
N LYS A 129 -18.70 -1.85 2.76
CA LYS A 129 -18.36 -2.63 1.57
C LYS A 129 -16.85 -2.67 1.30
N ALA A 130 -16.03 -2.18 2.23
CA ALA A 130 -14.59 -2.27 2.19
C ALA A 130 -14.10 -3.59 2.80
N ARG A 131 -13.03 -4.14 2.22
CA ARG A 131 -12.34 -5.36 2.64
C ARG A 131 -10.86 -5.05 2.81
N LEU A 132 -10.25 -5.55 3.88
CA LEU A 132 -8.81 -5.48 4.10
C LEU A 132 -8.19 -6.67 3.37
N CYS A 133 -7.29 -6.39 2.43
CA CYS A 133 -6.70 -7.41 1.58
C CYS A 133 -5.18 -7.37 1.65
N CYS A 134 -4.56 -8.52 1.37
CA CYS A 134 -3.12 -8.66 1.26
C CYS A 134 -2.74 -9.61 0.12
N THR A 135 -1.71 -9.23 -0.64
CA THR A 135 -0.94 -10.17 -1.47
C THR A 135 0.52 -10.16 -1.02
N THR A 136 1.25 -11.23 -1.35
CA THR A 136 2.65 -11.39 -0.98
C THR A 136 3.51 -11.73 -2.18
N SER A 137 4.78 -11.33 -2.12
CA SER A 137 5.83 -11.70 -3.06
C SER A 137 7.05 -12.18 -2.27
N ALA A 138 7.62 -13.31 -2.71
CA ALA A 138 8.85 -13.88 -2.16
C ALA A 138 10.07 -13.69 -3.09
N ASP A 139 9.89 -12.93 -4.19
CA ASP A 139 10.86 -12.79 -5.28
C ASP A 139 11.07 -11.31 -5.67
N ASP A 140 11.07 -10.42 -4.67
CA ASP A 140 11.33 -8.98 -4.82
C ASP A 140 10.34 -8.28 -5.79
N GLY A 141 9.07 -8.64 -5.66
CA GLY A 141 7.94 -8.06 -6.40
C GLY A 141 7.84 -8.51 -7.86
N GLN A 142 8.53 -9.58 -8.26
CA GLN A 142 8.43 -10.10 -9.63
C GLN A 142 7.10 -10.84 -9.85
N THR A 143 6.73 -11.70 -8.90
CA THR A 143 5.45 -12.40 -8.89
C THR A 143 4.71 -12.16 -7.58
N TRP A 144 3.39 -12.31 -7.64
CA TRP A 144 2.48 -12.03 -6.54
C TRP A 144 1.51 -13.19 -6.36
N ASN A 145 1.36 -13.63 -5.12
CA ASN A 145 0.38 -14.63 -4.74
C ASN A 145 -1.05 -14.13 -4.92
N GLN A 146 -2.01 -15.05 -4.96
CA GLN A 146 -3.43 -14.69 -4.97
C GLN A 146 -3.78 -13.85 -3.73
N VAL A 147 -4.70 -12.89 -3.92
CA VAL A 147 -5.17 -12.04 -2.83
C VAL A 147 -5.78 -12.87 -1.69
N ARG A 148 -5.50 -12.45 -0.46
CA ARG A 148 -6.18 -12.93 0.74
C ARG A 148 -7.04 -11.80 1.31
N ASP A 149 -8.31 -12.10 1.59
CA ASP A 149 -9.18 -11.24 2.41
C ASP A 149 -8.84 -11.49 3.88
N LEU A 150 -8.35 -10.46 4.55
CA LEU A 150 -7.95 -10.48 5.96
C LEU A 150 -8.97 -9.80 6.87
N THR A 151 -10.12 -9.37 6.32
CA THR A 151 -11.13 -8.58 7.05
C THR A 151 -11.58 -9.32 8.31
N GLU A 152 -11.97 -10.59 8.17
CA GLU A 152 -12.48 -11.37 9.31
C GLU A 152 -11.38 -11.71 10.33
N SER A 153 -10.22 -12.17 9.86
CA SER A 153 -9.14 -12.60 10.76
C SER A 153 -8.46 -11.44 11.50
N THR A 154 -8.50 -10.22 10.96
CA THR A 154 -7.80 -9.06 11.52
C THR A 154 -8.75 -8.06 12.20
N ILE A 155 -9.94 -7.85 11.63
CA ILE A 155 -10.91 -6.87 12.12
C ILE A 155 -12.07 -7.59 12.82
N GLY A 156 -12.50 -8.73 12.27
CA GLY A 156 -13.63 -9.51 12.77
C GLY A 156 -14.94 -8.71 12.80
N GLU A 157 -15.80 -9.07 13.75
CA GLU A 157 -17.14 -8.47 13.96
C GLU A 157 -17.13 -6.93 14.09
N ALA A 158 -16.00 -6.32 14.48
CA ALA A 158 -15.90 -4.87 14.56
C ALA A 158 -16.19 -4.18 13.22
N VAL A 159 -15.90 -4.84 12.09
CA VAL A 159 -16.10 -4.28 10.75
C VAL A 159 -17.55 -3.86 10.49
N HIS A 160 -18.52 -4.55 11.11
CA HIS A 160 -19.95 -4.27 10.99
C HIS A 160 -20.40 -3.00 11.71
N ARG A 161 -19.57 -2.49 12.64
CA ARG A 161 -19.83 -1.23 13.36
C ARG A 161 -19.25 -0.02 12.63
N TRP A 162 -18.50 -0.23 11.56
CA TRP A 162 -17.79 0.81 10.83
C TRP A 162 -18.55 1.09 9.55
N ALA A 163 -18.71 2.37 9.20
CA ALA A 163 -19.32 2.70 7.93
C ALA A 163 -18.41 2.34 6.76
N THR A 164 -17.09 2.59 6.90
CA THR A 164 -16.05 2.22 5.94
C THR A 164 -14.69 2.26 6.65
N PHE A 165 -13.65 1.73 6.01
CA PHE A 165 -12.27 1.89 6.45
C PHE A 165 -11.28 1.93 5.29
N ALA A 166 -10.07 2.36 5.59
CA ALA A 166 -8.92 2.39 4.69
C ALA A 166 -7.66 1.91 5.40
N VAL A 167 -6.76 1.28 4.64
CA VAL A 167 -5.40 0.92 5.08
C VAL A 167 -4.39 1.78 4.34
N GLY A 168 -3.30 2.18 4.99
CA GLY A 168 -2.35 3.10 4.37
C GLY A 168 -3.01 4.45 4.01
N PRO A 169 -2.68 5.06 2.87
CA PRO A 169 -1.73 4.61 1.85
C PRO A 169 -0.27 4.86 2.24
N GLY A 170 0.68 4.39 1.42
CA GLY A 170 2.09 4.77 1.54
C GLY A 170 2.99 3.58 1.75
N HIS A 171 3.48 3.35 2.96
CA HIS A 171 4.30 2.18 3.28
C HIS A 171 4.16 1.79 4.75
N GLY A 172 4.41 0.52 5.05
CA GLY A 172 4.63 0.07 6.43
C GLY A 172 6.09 -0.23 6.68
N VAL A 173 6.40 -0.43 7.96
CA VAL A 173 7.73 -0.76 8.45
C VAL A 173 7.66 -1.99 9.33
N GLN A 174 8.67 -2.84 9.24
CA GLN A 174 8.90 -3.85 10.27
C GLN A 174 9.46 -3.15 11.51
N LEU A 175 8.87 -3.44 12.68
CA LEU A 175 9.42 -3.01 13.95
C LEU A 175 10.57 -3.94 14.35
N GLU A 176 11.57 -3.39 15.03
CA GLU A 176 12.58 -4.20 15.70
C GLU A 176 11.95 -4.82 16.94
N ASN A 177 11.58 -6.10 16.85
CA ASN A 177 11.14 -6.85 18.02
C ASN A 177 12.34 -7.31 18.81
N GLY A 178 12.39 -7.00 20.11
CA GLY A 178 13.17 -7.77 21.05
C GLY A 178 12.54 -9.16 21.24
N LYS A 179 13.35 -10.23 21.22
CA LYS A 179 13.07 -11.60 21.70
C LYS A 179 11.75 -12.31 21.28
N ALA A 180 10.96 -11.80 20.34
CA ALA A 180 9.78 -12.51 19.83
C ALA A 180 10.07 -13.12 18.46
N ASP A 181 9.86 -14.43 18.32
CA ASP A 181 10.07 -15.21 17.08
C ASP A 181 9.09 -14.84 15.95
N HIS A 182 8.17 -13.89 16.18
CA HIS A 182 7.16 -13.47 15.22
C HIS A 182 7.48 -12.06 14.71
N PRO A 183 7.48 -11.83 13.38
CA PRO A 183 7.69 -10.50 12.83
C PRO A 183 6.50 -9.58 13.17
N CYS A 184 6.78 -8.47 13.85
CA CYS A 184 5.78 -7.40 14.00
C CYS A 184 5.97 -6.38 12.89
N VAL A 185 5.01 -6.37 11.97
CA VAL A 185 4.85 -5.33 10.98
C VAL A 185 3.92 -4.25 11.53
N ARG A 186 4.29 -2.99 11.33
CA ARG A 186 3.45 -1.83 11.63
C ARG A 186 3.25 -1.01 10.35
N LEU A 187 2.01 -0.68 10.04
CA LEU A 187 1.69 0.27 8.98
C LEU A 187 1.96 1.68 9.50
N LEU A 188 2.73 2.50 8.77
CA LEU A 188 3.03 3.86 9.21
C LEU A 188 1.79 4.76 9.18
N HIS A 189 0.89 4.49 8.26
CA HIS A 189 -0.46 5.03 8.26
C HIS A 189 -1.42 3.93 8.74
N PRO A 190 -1.87 3.99 10.01
CA PRO A 190 -2.74 2.99 10.61
C PRO A 190 -4.09 2.91 9.91
N LEU A 191 -4.83 1.82 10.16
CA LEU A 191 -6.20 1.67 9.64
C LEU A 191 -7.02 2.90 10.04
N GLN A 192 -7.48 3.64 9.05
CA GLN A 192 -8.41 4.76 9.23
C GLN A 192 -9.82 4.21 9.12
N MET A 193 -10.60 4.34 10.19
CA MET A 193 -12.00 3.89 10.23
C MET A 193 -12.93 5.06 10.49
N LEU A 194 -14.08 5.02 9.84
CA LEU A 194 -15.19 5.94 10.08
C LEU A 194 -16.29 5.18 10.83
N LEU A 195 -16.49 5.52 12.09
CA LEU A 195 -17.59 4.99 12.89
C LEU A 195 -18.93 5.65 12.49
N LEU A 196 -20.04 4.96 12.80
CA LEU A 196 -21.41 5.47 12.61
C LEU A 196 -21.64 6.81 13.33
N SER A 197 -20.87 7.09 14.38
CA SER A 197 -20.66 8.45 14.90
C SER A 197 -19.41 9.04 14.25
N HIS A 198 -19.55 10.16 13.55
CA HIS A 198 -18.58 10.94 12.74
C HIS A 198 -17.17 11.17 13.33
N SER A 199 -16.47 10.11 13.70
CA SER A 199 -15.19 10.15 14.40
C SER A 199 -14.21 9.23 13.69
N PHE A 200 -13.03 9.76 13.42
CA PHE A 200 -11.90 9.02 12.88
C PHE A 200 -11.12 8.39 14.02
N TYR A 201 -10.89 7.08 13.94
CA TYR A 201 -9.98 6.39 14.85
C TYR A 201 -8.90 5.68 14.03
N SER A 202 -7.72 5.58 14.63
CA SER A 202 -6.57 4.87 14.08
C SER A 202 -6.36 3.62 14.91
N LEU A 203 -6.54 2.44 14.31
CA LEU A 203 -6.13 1.18 14.95
C LEU A 203 -4.69 0.87 14.56
N SER A 204 -3.81 0.84 15.56
CA SER A 204 -2.48 0.23 15.40
C SER A 204 -2.69 -1.27 15.31
N THR A 205 -2.60 -1.82 14.09
CA THR A 205 -2.55 -3.26 13.89
C THR A 205 -1.24 -3.76 14.49
N SER A 206 -1.30 -4.18 15.75
CA SER A 206 -0.21 -4.88 16.42
C SER A 206 -0.34 -6.35 16.04
N ALA A 207 0.70 -6.89 15.40
CA ALA A 207 0.83 -8.27 14.98
C ALA A 207 -0.34 -8.79 14.13
N VAL A 208 -0.31 -8.54 12.81
CA VAL A 208 -1.00 -9.45 11.90
C VAL A 208 -0.20 -10.75 11.91
N GLY A 209 -0.66 -11.75 12.66
CA GLY A 209 -0.19 -13.12 12.51
C GLY A 209 -0.68 -13.63 11.16
N ILE A 210 0.19 -13.59 10.15
CA ILE A 210 -0.09 -14.04 8.79
C ILE A 210 0.61 -15.37 8.54
#